data_AF-A0A968WPK4-F1
#
_entry.id   AF-A0A968WPK4-F1
#
_cell.length_a   1.000
_cell.length_b   1.000
_cell.length_c   1.000
_cell.angle_alpha   90.00
_cell.angle_beta   90.00
_cell.angle_gamma   90.00
#
_symmetry.space_group_name_H-M   'P 1'
#
loop_
_entity.id
_entity.type
_entity.pdbx_description
1 polymer ?
#
loop_
_entity_poly.entity_id
_entity_poly.type
_entity_poly.pdbx_seq_one_letter_code
_entity_poly.pdbx_strand_id
1 'polypeptide(L)'
;MNHLVRGEDYLARTPKFRLVGRDAELKQLSAILLRKSANSILLVGPGGVGCTALCRGLQAIKNEPDTPFDIVSKRLFWLDTDELFASGDGDKIKESFQRVLQHLYRTPDTVLIVEDTRDFIEAARNNGTTHFINALCLAIKLNKVQVLLEARDDDLDLILKSHSDLRELFTLIDLEEPNGDILLQIVKHAAQDLQEFHRIRIPEEAIKTAIELTTKYRSEDGGISRAQPERSVSLLDRALSIYRLDAHRVAPGLEEAESALRRSDSKQKKDAAETAIASLKAKWSLHQSEINSLYQRQRDGETLSWS
;
A
#
# COMPACT_ATOMS: atom_id res chain seq x y z
N MET A 1 5.70 0.01 25.37
CA MET A 1 6.02 0.09 23.93
C MET A 1 4.80 0.58 23.14
N ASN A 2 3.88 1.34 23.75
CA ASN A 2 2.53 1.50 23.16
C ASN A 2 2.50 2.35 21.89
N HIS A 3 3.48 3.22 21.66
CA HIS A 3 3.50 4.14 20.51
C HIS A 3 4.60 3.81 19.47
N LEU A 4 5.30 2.69 19.63
CA LEU A 4 6.36 2.26 18.70
C LEU A 4 6.09 0.83 18.26
N VAL A 5 6.01 0.62 16.95
CA VAL A 5 5.91 -0.69 16.35
C VAL A 5 7.30 -1.11 15.87
N ARG A 6 7.79 -2.27 16.29
CA ARG A 6 9.09 -2.80 15.80
C ARG A 6 8.97 -3.13 14.33
N GLY A 7 10.05 -2.99 13.57
CA GLY A 7 10.03 -3.29 12.14
C GLY A 7 9.59 -4.72 11.81
N GLU A 8 10.01 -5.70 12.60
CA GLU A 8 9.56 -7.11 12.43
C GLU A 8 8.04 -7.24 12.59
N ASP A 9 7.47 -6.64 13.64
CA ASP A 9 6.02 -6.65 13.91
C ASP A 9 5.25 -5.86 12.83
N TYR A 10 5.84 -4.77 12.33
CA TYR A 10 5.27 -3.96 11.27
C TYR A 10 5.23 -4.74 9.94
N LEU A 11 6.32 -5.41 9.59
CA LEU A 11 6.41 -6.26 8.39
C LEU A 11 5.51 -7.50 8.50
N ALA A 12 5.34 -8.07 9.71
CA ALA A 12 4.46 -9.21 9.95
C ALA A 12 2.98 -8.93 9.64
N ARG A 13 2.56 -7.66 9.59
CA ARG A 13 1.22 -7.26 9.11
C ARG A 13 1.01 -7.59 7.63
N THR A 14 2.10 -7.80 6.87
CA THR A 14 2.07 -8.17 5.44
C THR A 14 3.07 -9.31 5.19
N PRO A 15 2.74 -10.56 5.57
CA PRO A 15 3.72 -11.66 5.68
C PRO A 15 4.33 -12.10 4.34
N LYS A 16 3.71 -11.75 3.20
CA LYS A 16 4.22 -12.04 1.85
C LYS A 16 4.92 -10.84 1.19
N PHE A 17 5.15 -9.75 1.92
CA PHE A 17 5.68 -8.53 1.35
C PHE A 17 7.08 -8.74 0.76
N ARG A 18 7.24 -8.33 -0.51
CA ARG A 18 8.53 -8.23 -1.19
C ARG A 18 8.58 -6.90 -1.93
N LEU A 19 9.68 -6.18 -1.77
CA LEU A 19 9.95 -5.00 -2.59
C LEU A 19 10.43 -5.46 -3.97
N VAL A 20 9.84 -4.92 -5.04
CA VAL A 20 10.17 -5.25 -6.42
C VAL A 20 10.48 -3.96 -7.17
N GLY A 21 11.49 -3.97 -8.04
CA GLY A 21 11.76 -2.87 -8.97
C GLY A 21 12.24 -1.55 -8.34
N ARG A 22 12.67 -1.56 -7.08
CA ARG A 22 13.13 -0.36 -6.34
C ARG A 22 14.50 -0.58 -5.68
N ASP A 23 15.33 -1.42 -6.28
CA ASP A 23 16.64 -1.81 -5.74
C ASP A 23 17.61 -0.62 -5.66
N ALA A 24 17.54 0.30 -6.63
CA ALA A 24 18.41 1.47 -6.67
C ALA A 24 18.11 2.44 -5.52
N GLU A 25 16.83 2.72 -5.28
CA GLU A 25 16.35 3.60 -4.22
C GLU A 25 16.57 2.97 -2.85
N LEU A 26 16.39 1.66 -2.73
CA LEU A 26 16.69 0.92 -1.51
C LEU A 26 18.19 0.94 -1.18
N LYS A 27 19.05 0.80 -2.19
CA LYS A 27 20.50 0.96 -2.06
C LYS A 27 20.87 2.38 -1.65
N GLN A 28 20.20 3.39 -2.20
CA GLN A 28 20.40 4.79 -1.84
C GLN A 28 20.00 5.07 -0.39
N LEU A 29 18.83 4.60 0.06
CA LEU A 29 18.41 4.67 1.46
C LEU A 29 19.45 4.05 2.39
N SER A 30 19.86 2.82 2.09
CA SER A 30 20.86 2.09 2.86
C SER A 30 22.18 2.86 2.93
N ALA A 31 22.66 3.38 1.81
CA ALA A 31 23.90 4.17 1.76
C ALA A 31 23.81 5.46 2.60
N ILE A 32 22.66 6.12 2.66
CA ILE A 32 22.47 7.32 3.48
C ILE A 32 22.47 6.96 4.98
N LEU A 33 21.82 5.86 5.37
CA LEU A 33 21.79 5.41 6.77
C LEU A 33 23.17 5.01 7.31
N LEU A 34 24.14 4.73 6.42
CA LEU A 34 25.54 4.44 6.78
C LEU A 34 26.42 5.68 6.88
N ARG A 35 25.92 6.87 6.53
CA ARG A 35 26.70 8.12 6.64
C ARG A 35 26.88 8.52 8.10
N LYS A 36 27.98 9.24 8.36
CA LYS A 36 28.29 9.82 9.69
C LYS A 36 27.41 11.03 10.04
N SER A 37 26.99 11.80 9.04
CA SER A 37 26.22 13.04 9.18
C SER A 37 25.18 13.14 8.06
N ALA A 38 24.13 13.93 8.26
CA ALA A 38 23.00 14.05 7.33
C ALA A 38 22.45 12.66 6.92
N ASN A 39 22.36 11.77 7.91
CA ASN A 39 22.03 10.35 7.77
C ASN A 39 20.59 10.04 8.19
N SER A 40 19.80 11.09 8.42
CA SER A 40 18.33 11.04 8.43
C SER A 40 17.82 11.35 7.03
N ILE A 41 16.64 10.85 6.70
CA ILE A 41 16.13 10.81 5.32
C ILE A 41 14.75 11.47 5.29
N LEU A 42 14.56 12.38 4.36
CA LEU A 42 13.24 12.89 3.99
C LEU A 42 12.91 12.26 2.64
N LEU A 43 12.07 11.22 2.67
CA LEU A 43 11.60 10.48 1.51
C LEU A 43 10.33 11.15 1.00
N VAL A 44 10.44 11.76 -0.17
CA VAL A 44 9.40 12.57 -0.80
C VAL A 44 8.96 11.89 -2.08
N GLY A 45 7.68 11.95 -2.39
CA GLY A 45 7.18 11.53 -3.70
C GLY A 45 5.67 11.66 -3.81
N PRO A 46 5.10 11.50 -5.00
CA PRO A 46 3.66 11.66 -5.19
C PRO A 46 2.90 10.50 -4.53
N GLY A 47 1.68 10.77 -4.06
CA GLY A 47 0.86 9.76 -3.37
C GLY A 47 0.64 8.52 -4.23
N GLY A 48 1.04 7.35 -3.75
CA GLY A 48 0.94 6.08 -4.48
C GLY A 48 2.20 5.60 -5.18
N VAL A 49 3.30 6.36 -5.09
CA VAL A 49 4.59 6.01 -5.72
C VAL A 49 5.34 4.86 -5.05
N GLY A 50 5.01 4.61 -3.78
CA GLY A 50 5.55 3.52 -2.97
C GLY A 50 6.57 3.93 -1.91
N CYS A 51 6.52 5.15 -1.36
CA CYS A 51 7.40 5.58 -0.25
C CYS A 51 7.34 4.60 0.94
N THR A 52 6.14 4.27 1.40
CA THR A 52 5.93 3.33 2.50
C THR A 52 6.39 1.91 2.16
N ALA A 53 6.19 1.49 0.91
CA ALA A 53 6.68 0.19 0.44
C ALA A 53 8.21 0.14 0.46
N LEU A 54 8.88 1.25 0.13
CA LEU A 54 10.34 1.34 0.16
C LEU A 54 10.88 1.22 1.60
N CYS A 55 10.24 1.88 2.58
CA CYS A 55 10.57 1.74 4.00
C CYS A 55 10.34 0.33 4.54
N ARG A 56 9.25 -0.33 4.14
CA ARG A 56 9.02 -1.75 4.43
C ARG A 56 10.08 -2.63 3.79
N GLY A 57 10.51 -2.30 2.57
CA GLY A 57 11.59 -2.95 1.86
C GLY A 57 12.89 -2.92 2.64
N LEU A 58 13.23 -1.79 3.28
CA LEU A 58 14.39 -1.68 4.15
C LEU A 58 14.37 -2.67 5.32
N GLN A 59 13.20 -2.93 5.92
CA GLN A 59 13.08 -3.96 6.94
C GLN A 59 13.14 -5.37 6.33
N ALA A 60 12.50 -5.59 5.19
CA ALA A 60 12.43 -6.91 4.55
C ALA A 60 13.82 -7.42 4.14
N ILE A 61 14.68 -6.56 3.59
CA ILE A 61 16.04 -6.96 3.18
C ILE A 61 16.93 -7.36 4.34
N LYS A 62 16.62 -7.01 5.59
CA LYS A 62 17.45 -7.40 6.74
C LYS A 62 17.52 -8.92 6.93
N ASN A 63 16.57 -9.66 6.37
CA ASN A 63 16.53 -11.11 6.40
C ASN A 63 17.27 -11.77 5.21
N GLU A 64 17.71 -10.97 4.23
CA GLU A 64 18.42 -11.46 3.05
C GLU A 64 19.92 -11.65 3.35
N PRO A 65 20.58 -12.68 2.79
CA PRO A 65 21.97 -13.01 3.11
C PRO A 65 22.99 -11.97 2.63
N ASP A 66 22.68 -11.21 1.57
CA ASP A 66 23.59 -10.24 0.96
C ASP A 66 23.50 -8.83 1.60
N THR A 67 22.69 -8.68 2.65
CA THR A 67 22.48 -7.38 3.29
C THR A 67 23.64 -7.02 4.22
N PRO A 68 24.23 -5.81 4.10
CA PRO A 68 25.34 -5.39 4.95
C PRO A 68 24.99 -5.49 6.44
N PHE A 69 25.92 -5.99 7.25
CA PHE A 69 25.72 -6.18 8.69
C PHE A 69 25.29 -4.88 9.39
N ASP A 70 25.83 -3.73 8.95
CA ASP A 70 25.47 -2.41 9.46
C ASP A 70 23.98 -2.02 9.23
N ILE A 71 23.32 -2.61 8.24
CA ILE A 71 21.86 -2.44 8.01
C ILE A 71 21.08 -3.48 8.82
N VAL A 72 21.57 -4.72 8.90
CA VAL A 72 20.95 -5.78 9.72
C VAL A 72 20.91 -5.40 11.20
N SER A 73 21.97 -4.78 11.72
CA SER A 73 22.08 -4.36 13.11
C SER A 73 21.16 -3.18 13.47
N LYS A 74 20.77 -2.34 12.50
CA LYS A 74 19.91 -1.19 12.73
C LYS A 74 18.50 -1.60 13.15
N ARG A 75 17.99 -1.03 14.23
CA ARG A 75 16.63 -1.30 14.72
C ARG A 75 15.66 -0.29 14.15
N LEU A 76 14.72 -0.76 13.35
CA LEU A 76 13.70 0.08 12.74
C LEU A 76 12.46 0.10 13.65
N PHE A 77 11.94 1.29 13.92
CA PHE A 77 10.67 1.47 14.62
C PHE A 77 9.78 2.42 13.85
N TRP A 78 8.53 2.03 13.69
CA TRP A 78 7.47 2.90 13.18
C TRP A 78 6.81 3.62 14.35
N LEU A 79 6.66 4.93 14.21
CA LEU A 79 5.86 5.72 15.14
C LEU A 79 4.38 5.50 14.86
N ASP A 80 3.63 5.04 15.85
CA ASP A 80 2.18 4.99 15.78
C ASP A 80 1.63 6.37 16.16
N THR A 81 1.40 7.20 15.15
CA THR A 81 0.91 8.57 15.33
C THR A 81 -0.51 8.59 15.90
N ASP A 82 -1.36 7.67 15.45
CA ASP A 82 -2.75 7.60 15.89
C ASP A 82 -2.82 7.31 17.39
N GLU A 83 -2.09 6.28 17.85
CA GLU A 83 -2.02 5.93 19.26
C GLU A 83 -1.31 7.00 20.11
N LEU A 84 -0.34 7.73 19.53
CA LEU A 84 0.34 8.83 20.22
C LEU A 84 -0.62 10.00 20.51
N PHE A 85 -1.49 10.36 19.56
CA PHE A 85 -2.40 11.50 19.67
C PHE A 85 -3.80 11.14 20.18
N ALA A 86 -4.12 9.84 20.34
CA ALA A 86 -5.42 9.33 20.76
C ALA A 86 -5.98 9.96 22.05
N SER A 87 -5.12 10.37 22.98
CA SER A 87 -5.59 10.93 24.26
C SER A 87 -6.20 12.34 24.14
N GLY A 88 -5.91 13.09 23.07
CA GLY A 88 -6.30 14.50 22.88
C GLY A 88 -5.76 15.49 23.92
N ASP A 89 -5.17 14.99 25.00
CA ASP A 89 -4.56 15.74 26.09
C ASP A 89 -3.08 15.99 25.80
N GLY A 90 -2.73 17.24 25.46
CA GLY A 90 -1.38 17.65 25.07
C GLY A 90 -0.30 17.30 26.09
N ASP A 91 -0.60 17.33 27.39
CA ASP A 91 0.38 16.99 28.43
C ASP A 91 0.71 15.50 28.43
N LYS A 92 -0.31 14.64 28.28
CA LYS A 92 -0.10 13.18 28.13
C LYS A 92 0.64 12.84 26.85
N ILE A 93 0.30 13.50 25.75
CA ILE A 93 0.94 13.32 24.45
C ILE A 93 2.44 13.66 24.56
N LYS A 94 2.78 14.77 25.22
CA LYS A 94 4.16 15.18 25.50
C LYS A 94 4.90 14.16 26.35
N GLU A 95 4.28 13.66 27.42
CA GLU A 95 4.90 12.63 28.27
C GLU A 95 5.15 11.34 27.49
N SER A 96 4.16 10.89 26.70
CA SER A 96 4.28 9.71 25.84
C SER A 96 5.38 9.86 24.80
N PHE A 97 5.48 11.02 24.13
CA PHE A 97 6.55 11.27 23.16
C PHE A 97 7.93 11.32 23.81
N GLN A 98 8.06 11.87 25.02
CA GLN A 98 9.30 11.82 25.78
C GLN A 98 9.70 10.38 26.13
N ARG A 99 8.74 9.52 26.52
CA ARG A 99 9.01 8.09 26.74
C ARG A 99 9.46 7.39 25.47
N VAL A 100 8.88 7.73 24.31
CA VAL A 100 9.34 7.26 22.99
C VAL A 100 10.80 7.63 22.77
N LEU A 101 11.17 8.91 22.89
CA LEU A 101 12.56 9.35 22.70
C LEU A 101 13.53 8.68 23.68
N GLN A 102 13.16 8.56 24.95
CA GLN A 102 13.99 7.86 25.94
C GLN A 102 14.20 6.38 25.59
N HIS A 103 13.18 5.71 25.04
CA HIS A 103 13.31 4.35 24.56
C HIS A 103 14.31 4.27 23.40
N LEU A 104 14.19 5.17 22.41
CA LEU A 104 15.10 5.22 21.28
C LEU A 104 16.55 5.53 21.72
N TYR A 105 16.75 6.42 22.69
CA TYR A 105 18.10 6.76 23.20
C TYR A 105 18.83 5.62 23.90
N ARG A 106 18.08 4.68 24.51
CA ARG A 106 18.64 3.48 25.15
C ARG A 106 18.94 2.37 24.14
N THR A 107 18.50 2.56 22.91
CA THR A 107 18.49 1.56 21.86
C THR A 107 19.52 2.01 20.81
N PRO A 108 20.79 1.54 20.87
CA PRO A 108 21.78 1.85 19.84
C PRO A 108 21.31 1.50 18.43
N ASP A 109 21.85 2.23 17.44
CA ASP A 109 21.62 2.02 16.00
C ASP A 109 20.14 2.01 15.61
N THR A 110 19.37 2.96 16.14
CA THR A 110 17.93 3.03 15.90
C THR A 110 17.57 4.00 14.77
N VAL A 111 16.64 3.56 13.92
CA VAL A 111 15.96 4.40 12.92
C VAL A 111 14.48 4.50 13.29
N LEU A 112 13.99 5.72 13.48
CA LEU A 112 12.57 6.02 13.65
C LEU A 112 11.96 6.36 12.28
N ILE A 113 10.84 5.73 11.94
CA ILE A 113 10.12 5.93 10.69
C ILE A 113 8.77 6.60 11.00
N VAL A 114 8.44 7.66 10.26
CA VAL A 114 7.16 8.39 10.33
C VAL A 114 6.56 8.42 8.94
N GLU A 115 5.42 7.75 8.74
CA GLU A 115 4.83 7.49 7.41
C GLU A 115 4.05 8.67 6.82
N ASP A 116 3.36 9.45 7.65
CA ASP A 116 2.73 10.70 7.22
C ASP A 116 3.25 11.84 8.08
N THR A 117 4.33 12.47 7.61
CA THR A 117 5.00 13.55 8.33
C THR A 117 4.09 14.79 8.45
N ARG A 118 3.20 15.00 7.47
CA ARG A 118 2.24 16.10 7.54
C ARG A 118 1.27 15.88 8.69
N ASP A 119 0.63 14.72 8.76
CA ASP A 119 -0.32 14.40 9.81
C ASP A 119 0.34 14.48 11.19
N PHE A 120 1.58 14.01 11.33
CA PHE A 120 2.35 14.17 12.56
C PHE A 120 2.55 15.65 12.96
N ILE A 121 2.93 16.51 12.02
CA ILE A 121 3.16 17.94 12.29
C ILE A 121 1.84 18.66 12.60
N GLU A 122 0.78 18.39 11.84
CA GLU A 122 -0.53 19.01 12.04
C GLU A 122 -1.15 18.58 13.36
N ALA A 123 -1.11 17.28 13.69
CA ALA A 123 -1.56 16.77 14.98
C ALA A 123 -0.77 17.38 16.13
N ALA A 124 0.57 17.49 16.01
CA ALA A 124 1.39 18.15 17.02
C ALA A 124 1.02 19.63 17.20
N ARG A 125 0.75 20.36 16.12
CA ARG A 125 0.31 21.76 16.17
C ARG A 125 -1.05 21.91 16.85
N ASN A 126 -2.03 21.08 16.45
CA ASN A 126 -3.39 21.14 16.98
C ASN A 126 -3.47 20.81 18.47
N ASN A 127 -2.57 19.95 18.96
CA ASN A 127 -2.48 19.57 20.38
C ASN A 127 -1.50 20.42 21.18
N GLY A 128 -1.00 21.55 20.65
CA GLY A 128 -0.09 22.45 21.36
C GLY A 128 1.31 21.88 21.63
N THR A 129 1.70 20.82 20.92
CA THR A 129 2.97 20.09 21.07
C THR A 129 3.96 20.38 19.93
N THR A 130 4.01 21.63 19.48
CA THR A 130 4.85 22.09 18.35
C THR A 130 6.36 21.82 18.51
N HIS A 131 6.82 21.61 19.74
CA HIS A 131 8.22 21.33 20.05
C HIS A 131 8.71 19.92 19.66
N PHE A 132 7.84 19.03 19.16
CA PHE A 132 8.24 17.65 18.83
C PHE A 132 9.27 17.56 17.71
N ILE A 133 9.14 18.37 16.65
CA ILE A 133 10.13 18.43 15.57
C ILE A 133 11.49 18.90 16.12
N ASN A 134 11.49 19.87 17.02
CA ASN A 134 12.73 20.36 17.66
C ASN A 134 13.39 19.25 18.47
N ALA A 135 12.60 18.46 19.19
CA ALA A 135 13.11 17.33 19.97
C ALA A 135 13.68 16.22 19.08
N LEU A 136 13.07 15.93 17.92
CA LEU A 136 13.64 15.02 16.91
C LEU A 136 14.94 15.57 16.33
N CYS A 137 14.98 16.85 15.96
CA CYS A 137 16.20 17.48 15.45
C CYS A 137 17.34 17.42 16.46
N LEU A 138 17.04 17.63 17.75
CA LEU A 138 18.01 17.49 18.83
C LEU A 138 18.51 16.04 18.97
N ALA A 139 17.61 15.06 18.90
CA ALA A 139 17.96 13.63 18.93
C ALA A 139 18.94 13.24 17.81
N ILE A 140 18.69 13.76 16.60
CA ILE A 140 19.54 13.55 15.43
C ILE A 140 20.91 14.21 15.63
N LYS A 141 20.94 15.48 16.07
CA LYS A 141 22.20 16.21 16.34
C LYS A 141 23.08 15.53 17.39
N LEU A 142 22.47 14.85 18.37
CA LEU A 142 23.17 14.09 19.39
C LEU A 142 23.60 12.68 18.93
N ASN A 143 23.37 12.33 17.65
CA ASN A 143 23.59 11.00 17.06
C ASN A 143 22.94 9.87 17.89
N LYS A 144 21.77 10.14 18.49
CA LYS A 144 21.05 9.14 19.28
C LYS A 144 20.04 8.36 18.45
N VAL A 145 19.49 8.98 17.42
CA VAL A 145 18.43 8.42 16.58
C VAL A 145 18.62 8.92 15.15
N GLN A 146 18.46 8.03 14.17
CA GLN A 146 18.25 8.41 12.77
C GLN A 146 16.75 8.46 12.49
N VAL A 147 16.29 9.36 11.64
CA VAL A 147 14.87 9.50 11.33
C VAL A 147 14.64 9.37 9.82
N LEU A 148 13.63 8.60 9.43
CA LEU A 148 13.10 8.56 8.08
C LEU A 148 11.69 9.16 8.12
N LEU A 149 11.52 10.28 7.42
CA LEU A 149 10.26 10.98 7.27
C LEU A 149 9.72 10.72 5.86
N GLU A 150 8.50 10.20 5.76
CA GLU A 150 7.78 10.08 4.50
C GLU A 150 6.88 11.31 4.30
N ALA A 151 6.89 11.85 3.08
CA ALA A 151 6.16 13.05 2.71
C ALA A 151 5.65 12.97 1.27
N ARG A 152 4.54 13.66 1.00
CA ARG A 152 4.08 13.92 -0.37
C ARG A 152 4.74 15.17 -0.90
N ASP A 153 4.85 15.28 -2.22
CA ASP A 153 5.43 16.46 -2.90
C ASP A 153 4.75 17.76 -2.44
N ASP A 154 3.42 17.76 -2.37
CA ASP A 154 2.60 18.90 -1.95
C ASP A 154 2.85 19.34 -0.50
N ASP A 155 3.38 18.45 0.34
CA ASP A 155 3.59 18.67 1.76
C ASP A 155 5.03 19.05 2.10
N LEU A 156 5.97 18.92 1.14
CA LEU A 156 7.39 19.16 1.35
C LEU A 156 7.67 20.56 1.90
N ASP A 157 7.01 21.56 1.34
CA ASP A 157 7.17 22.96 1.71
C ASP A 157 6.74 23.23 3.16
N LEU A 158 5.63 22.62 3.58
CA LEU A 158 5.10 22.68 4.93
C LEU A 158 6.10 22.07 5.93
N ILE A 159 6.65 20.90 5.58
CA ILE A 159 7.62 20.16 6.39
C ILE A 159 8.92 20.95 6.53
N LEU A 160 9.52 21.43 5.44
CA LEU A 160 10.78 22.18 5.48
C LEU A 160 10.67 23.54 6.18
N LYS A 161 9.46 24.13 6.25
CA LYS A 161 9.17 25.35 7.03
C LYS A 161 8.95 25.08 8.51
N SER A 162 8.78 23.81 8.92
CA SER A 162 8.51 23.47 10.32
C SER A 162 9.73 23.68 11.23
N HIS A 163 10.95 23.56 10.71
CA HIS A 163 12.18 23.81 11.48
C HIS A 163 13.37 24.14 10.56
N SER A 164 14.21 25.09 10.97
CA SER A 164 15.37 25.57 10.17
C SER A 164 16.36 24.47 9.82
N ASP A 165 16.62 23.57 10.77
CA ASP A 165 17.71 22.62 10.68
C ASP A 165 17.38 21.38 9.82
N LEU A 166 16.13 21.22 9.37
CA LEU A 166 15.73 20.04 8.58
C LEU A 166 16.57 19.91 7.30
N ARG A 167 16.90 21.05 6.66
CA ARG A 167 17.72 21.08 5.45
C ARG A 167 19.16 20.61 5.66
N GLU A 168 19.66 20.69 6.89
CA GLU A 168 21.03 20.28 7.24
C GLU A 168 21.07 18.84 7.80
N LEU A 169 20.02 18.43 8.49
CA LEU A 169 19.94 17.13 9.17
C LEU A 169 19.42 16.00 8.28
N PHE A 170 18.61 16.32 7.28
CA PHE A 170 17.97 15.34 6.39
C PHE A 170 18.57 15.37 4.99
N THR A 171 18.88 14.19 4.46
CA THR A 171 19.09 14.02 3.02
C THR A 171 17.73 13.80 2.36
N LEU A 172 17.37 14.67 1.42
CA LEU A 172 16.17 14.52 0.62
C LEU A 172 16.37 13.42 -0.44
N ILE A 173 15.39 12.52 -0.54
CA ILE A 173 15.26 11.56 -1.63
C ILE A 173 13.91 11.81 -2.28
N ASP A 174 13.94 12.19 -3.54
CA ASP A 174 12.75 12.34 -4.37
C ASP A 174 12.49 11.03 -5.11
N LEU A 175 11.34 10.43 -4.85
CA LEU A 175 10.95 9.13 -5.38
C LEU A 175 10.00 9.32 -6.56
N GLU A 176 10.53 9.12 -7.76
CA GLU A 176 9.76 9.27 -8.99
C GLU A 176 8.86 8.05 -9.30
N GLU A 177 7.84 8.28 -10.13
CA GLU A 177 7.00 7.21 -10.69
C GLU A 177 7.87 6.18 -11.44
N PRO A 178 7.70 4.87 -11.17
CA PRO A 178 8.39 3.86 -11.94
C PRO A 178 7.83 3.83 -13.36
N ASN A 179 8.68 3.47 -14.32
CA ASN A 179 8.31 3.44 -15.75
C ASN A 179 8.83 2.17 -16.44
N GLY A 180 8.39 1.97 -17.68
CA GLY A 180 8.84 0.87 -18.54
C GLY A 180 8.75 -0.50 -17.89
N ASP A 181 9.84 -1.26 -17.96
CA ASP A 181 9.92 -2.62 -17.44
C ASP A 181 9.83 -2.69 -15.91
N ILE A 182 10.32 -1.66 -15.21
CA ILE A 182 10.27 -1.58 -13.75
C ILE A 182 8.81 -1.50 -13.29
N LEU A 183 8.02 -0.61 -13.90
CA LEU A 183 6.60 -0.50 -13.60
C LEU A 183 5.86 -1.81 -13.90
N LEU A 184 6.16 -2.43 -15.05
CA LEU A 184 5.57 -3.72 -15.41
C LEU A 184 5.85 -4.81 -14.38
N GLN A 185 7.09 -4.90 -13.89
CA GLN A 185 7.48 -5.86 -12.84
C GLN A 185 6.72 -5.62 -11.54
N ILE A 186 6.64 -4.36 -11.10
CA ILE A 186 5.93 -3.99 -9.86
C ILE A 186 4.44 -4.33 -9.96
N VAL A 187 3.77 -3.90 -11.02
CA VAL A 187 2.33 -4.16 -11.20
C VAL A 187 2.06 -5.65 -11.39
N LYS A 188 2.95 -6.38 -12.08
CA LYS A 188 2.83 -7.83 -12.24
C LYS A 188 2.93 -8.57 -10.90
N HIS A 189 3.80 -8.12 -9.99
CA HIS A 189 3.85 -8.67 -8.64
C HIS A 189 2.57 -8.36 -7.86
N ALA A 190 2.14 -7.09 -7.82
CA ALA A 190 0.91 -6.70 -7.13
C ALA A 190 -0.36 -7.38 -7.69
N ALA A 191 -0.38 -7.66 -9.00
CA ALA A 191 -1.47 -8.40 -9.64
C ALA A 191 -1.61 -9.82 -9.08
N GLN A 192 -0.55 -10.45 -8.55
CA GLN A 192 -0.64 -11.78 -7.94
C GLN A 192 -1.53 -11.76 -6.70
N ASP A 193 -1.39 -10.74 -5.85
CA ASP A 193 -2.21 -10.56 -4.65
C ASP A 193 -3.68 -10.29 -5.03
N LEU A 194 -3.91 -9.48 -6.07
CA LEU A 194 -5.26 -9.25 -6.60
C LEU A 194 -5.91 -10.53 -7.13
N GLN A 195 -5.16 -11.37 -7.84
CA GLN A 195 -5.68 -12.66 -8.31
C GLN A 195 -6.05 -13.59 -7.15
N GLU A 196 -5.25 -13.63 -6.08
CA GLU A 196 -5.54 -14.44 -4.89
C GLU A 196 -6.81 -13.94 -4.18
N PHE A 197 -6.94 -12.62 -4.02
CA PHE A 197 -8.09 -12.00 -3.37
C PHE A 197 -9.39 -12.16 -4.17
N HIS A 198 -9.35 -11.87 -5.48
CA HIS A 198 -10.52 -11.94 -6.35
C HIS A 198 -10.83 -13.33 -6.89
N ARG A 199 -9.87 -14.26 -6.81
CA ARG A 199 -9.93 -15.61 -7.41
C ARG A 199 -10.17 -15.58 -8.92
N ILE A 200 -9.70 -14.53 -9.58
CA ILE A 200 -9.82 -14.32 -11.03
C ILE A 200 -8.41 -14.22 -11.60
N ARG A 201 -8.16 -14.91 -12.71
CA ARG A 201 -6.87 -14.86 -13.41
C ARG A 201 -6.77 -13.56 -14.21
N ILE A 202 -5.66 -12.85 -14.06
CA ILE A 202 -5.33 -11.64 -14.81
C ILE A 202 -4.33 -12.02 -15.92
N PRO A 203 -4.70 -11.92 -17.21
CA PRO A 203 -3.75 -12.16 -18.29
C PRO A 203 -2.70 -11.04 -18.35
N GLU A 204 -1.48 -11.36 -18.79
CA GLU A 204 -0.39 -10.37 -18.87
C GLU A 204 -0.74 -9.19 -19.80
N GLU A 205 -1.53 -9.44 -20.84
CA GLU A 205 -2.05 -8.40 -21.74
C GLU A 205 -2.96 -7.39 -21.02
N ALA A 206 -3.74 -7.84 -20.04
CA ALA A 206 -4.56 -6.93 -19.23
C ALA A 206 -3.70 -6.03 -18.35
N ILE A 207 -2.60 -6.56 -17.80
CA ILE A 207 -1.64 -5.78 -17.00
C ILE A 207 -0.99 -4.70 -17.88
N LYS A 208 -0.50 -5.07 -19.06
CA LYS A 208 0.11 -4.13 -20.01
C LYS A 208 -0.89 -3.06 -20.46
N THR A 209 -2.11 -3.47 -20.79
CA THR A 209 -3.19 -2.54 -21.15
C THR A 209 -3.53 -1.59 -20.00
N ALA A 210 -3.59 -2.07 -18.75
CA ALA A 210 -3.85 -1.22 -17.59
C ALA A 210 -2.75 -0.18 -17.39
N ILE A 211 -1.47 -0.58 -17.51
CA ILE A 211 -0.33 0.35 -17.45
C ILE A 211 -0.40 1.37 -18.58
N GLU A 212 -0.66 0.95 -19.82
CA GLU A 212 -0.75 1.84 -20.97
C GLU A 212 -1.85 2.89 -20.78
N LEU A 213 -3.06 2.45 -20.43
CA LEU A 213 -4.20 3.34 -20.22
C LEU A 213 -3.95 4.34 -19.10
N THR A 214 -3.43 3.88 -17.96
CA THR A 214 -3.19 4.73 -16.78
C THR A 214 -2.00 5.68 -16.94
N THR A 215 -1.06 5.34 -17.83
CA THR A 215 0.06 6.21 -18.20
C THR A 215 -0.36 7.25 -19.23
N LYS A 216 -1.12 6.84 -20.26
CA LYS A 216 -1.56 7.70 -21.36
C LYS A 216 -2.63 8.69 -20.94
N TYR A 217 -3.62 8.24 -20.17
CA TYR A 217 -4.75 9.05 -19.72
C TYR A 217 -4.55 9.52 -18.28
N ARG A 218 -3.40 10.14 -18.01
CA ARG A 218 -3.18 10.84 -16.73
C ARG A 218 -4.18 11.99 -16.66
N SER A 219 -5.18 11.89 -15.80
CA SER A 219 -6.02 13.04 -15.47
C SER A 219 -5.14 14.05 -14.74
N GLU A 220 -4.79 15.14 -15.43
CA GLU A 220 -4.12 16.30 -14.84
C GLU A 220 -5.07 17.09 -13.94
N ASP A 221 -6.38 17.00 -14.21
CA ASP A 221 -7.41 17.72 -13.49
C ASP A 221 -8.09 16.86 -12.41
N GLY A 222 -7.76 17.16 -11.15
CA GLY A 222 -8.63 16.86 -10.01
C GLY A 222 -7.98 16.07 -8.87
N GLY A 223 -6.89 16.56 -8.28
CA GLY A 223 -6.48 16.35 -6.86
C GLY A 223 -6.37 14.93 -6.28
N ILE A 224 -6.66 13.88 -7.04
CA ILE A 224 -6.80 12.48 -6.62
C ILE A 224 -6.28 11.54 -7.73
N SER A 225 -5.29 11.97 -8.52
CA SER A 225 -4.63 11.08 -9.47
C SER A 225 -3.45 10.42 -8.76
N ARG A 226 -3.71 9.24 -8.16
CA ARG A 226 -2.66 8.40 -7.55
C ARG A 226 -1.51 8.21 -8.52
N ALA A 227 -0.28 8.22 -8.04
CA ALA A 227 0.91 7.97 -8.84
C ALA A 227 0.98 6.50 -9.31
N GLN A 228 1.83 6.23 -10.29
CA GLN A 228 2.28 4.86 -10.54
C GLN A 228 3.19 4.40 -9.39
N PRO A 229 3.12 3.13 -8.95
CA PRO A 229 2.37 2.01 -9.54
C PRO A 229 0.90 1.89 -9.09
N GLU A 230 0.48 2.61 -8.05
CA GLU A 230 -0.83 2.44 -7.42
C GLU A 230 -1.99 2.65 -8.40
N ARG A 231 -1.86 3.61 -9.33
CA ARG A 231 -2.86 3.88 -10.37
C ARG A 231 -3.19 2.64 -11.21
N SER A 232 -2.16 1.93 -11.69
CA SER A 232 -2.32 0.71 -12.49
C SER A 232 -2.98 -0.42 -11.68
N VAL A 233 -2.53 -0.61 -10.44
CA VAL A 233 -3.06 -1.63 -9.53
C VAL A 233 -4.53 -1.36 -9.21
N SER A 234 -4.88 -0.10 -8.93
CA SER A 234 -6.26 0.34 -8.65
C SER A 234 -7.19 0.13 -9.85
N LEU A 235 -6.72 0.39 -11.08
CA LEU A 235 -7.52 0.10 -12.28
C LEU A 235 -7.80 -1.39 -12.44
N LEU A 236 -6.79 -2.25 -12.22
CA LEU A 236 -6.95 -3.71 -12.26
C LEU A 236 -7.94 -4.18 -11.20
N ASP A 237 -7.78 -3.73 -9.95
CA ASP A 237 -8.65 -4.09 -8.82
C ASP A 237 -10.12 -3.71 -9.10
N ARG A 238 -10.35 -2.50 -9.62
CA ARG A 238 -11.68 -2.05 -10.04
C ARG A 238 -12.26 -2.92 -11.15
N ALA A 239 -11.46 -3.26 -12.17
CA ALA A 239 -11.91 -4.11 -13.27
C ALA A 239 -12.30 -5.51 -12.79
N LEU A 240 -11.53 -6.09 -11.87
CA LEU A 240 -11.81 -7.40 -11.26
C LEU A 240 -13.08 -7.36 -10.41
N SER A 241 -13.27 -6.30 -9.64
CA SER A 241 -14.46 -6.10 -8.83
C SER A 241 -15.74 -6.03 -9.68
N ILE A 242 -15.70 -5.27 -10.79
CA ILE A 242 -16.81 -5.17 -11.74
C ILE A 242 -17.06 -6.53 -12.40
N TYR A 243 -16.00 -7.19 -12.89
CA TYR A 243 -16.12 -8.51 -13.51
C TYR A 243 -16.75 -9.52 -12.54
N ARG A 244 -16.34 -9.53 -11.27
CA ARG A 244 -16.90 -10.43 -10.25
C ARG A 244 -18.38 -10.18 -10.00
N LEU A 245 -18.83 -8.93 -10.00
CA LEU A 245 -20.25 -8.58 -9.88
C LEU A 245 -21.06 -9.09 -11.08
N ASP A 246 -20.53 -8.91 -12.29
CA ASP A 246 -21.21 -9.33 -13.52
C ASP A 246 -21.15 -10.84 -13.76
N ALA A 247 -20.09 -11.52 -13.32
CA ALA A 247 -19.92 -12.97 -13.45
C ALA A 247 -21.03 -13.76 -12.74
N HIS A 248 -21.66 -13.18 -11.71
CA HIS A 248 -22.82 -13.80 -11.04
C HIS A 248 -24.16 -13.52 -11.74
N ARG A 249 -24.20 -12.64 -12.74
CA ARG A 249 -25.42 -12.33 -13.51
C ARG A 249 -25.65 -13.30 -14.66
N VAL A 250 -24.57 -13.83 -15.25
CA VAL A 250 -24.62 -14.64 -16.47
C VAL A 250 -24.23 -16.09 -16.17
N ALA A 251 -24.92 -17.04 -16.82
CA ALA A 251 -24.59 -18.46 -16.67
C ALA A 251 -23.15 -18.76 -17.15
N PRO A 252 -22.34 -19.51 -16.40
CA PRO A 252 -21.01 -19.94 -16.84
C PRO A 252 -21.08 -20.67 -18.19
N GLY A 253 -20.19 -20.32 -19.12
CA GLY A 253 -20.14 -20.91 -20.48
C GLY A 253 -21.20 -20.36 -21.46
N LEU A 254 -22.06 -19.44 -21.04
CA LEU A 254 -23.08 -18.86 -21.92
C LEU A 254 -22.47 -18.03 -23.04
N GLU A 255 -21.47 -17.21 -22.74
CA GLU A 255 -20.81 -16.33 -23.71
C GLU A 255 -20.03 -17.12 -24.77
N GLU A 256 -19.43 -18.24 -24.38
CA GLU A 256 -18.78 -19.19 -25.31
C GLU A 256 -19.81 -19.86 -26.23
N ALA A 257 -20.95 -20.29 -25.67
CA ALA A 257 -22.03 -20.87 -26.45
C ALA A 257 -22.68 -19.85 -27.42
N GLU A 258 -22.85 -18.60 -26.99
CA GLU A 258 -23.33 -17.50 -27.83
C GLU A 258 -22.31 -17.12 -28.92
N SER A 259 -21.03 -17.11 -28.60
CA SER A 259 -19.95 -16.89 -29.58
C SER A 259 -19.86 -18.03 -30.60
N ALA A 260 -20.04 -19.28 -30.17
CA ALA A 260 -20.10 -20.45 -31.04
C ALA A 260 -21.33 -20.41 -31.96
N LEU A 261 -22.48 -19.94 -31.46
CA LEU A 261 -23.68 -19.70 -32.27
C LEU A 261 -23.42 -18.63 -33.34
N ARG A 262 -22.78 -17.52 -32.97
CA ARG A 262 -22.43 -16.42 -33.90
C ARG A 262 -21.46 -16.85 -35.01
N ARG A 263 -20.52 -17.74 -34.70
CA ARG A 263 -19.51 -18.25 -35.65
C ARG A 263 -19.98 -19.44 -36.50
N SER A 264 -21.18 -19.97 -36.24
CA SER A 264 -21.66 -21.17 -36.93
C SER A 264 -22.44 -20.83 -38.21
N ASP A 265 -22.02 -21.37 -39.35
CA ASP A 265 -22.70 -21.13 -40.64
C ASP A 265 -23.82 -22.15 -40.96
N SER A 266 -23.74 -23.36 -40.41
CA SER A 266 -24.71 -24.42 -40.68
C SER A 266 -25.91 -24.39 -39.72
N LYS A 267 -27.13 -24.54 -40.25
CA LYS A 267 -28.39 -24.55 -39.48
C LYS A 267 -28.39 -25.55 -38.31
N GLN A 268 -27.84 -26.74 -38.53
CA GLN A 268 -27.76 -27.80 -37.53
C GLN A 268 -26.83 -27.47 -36.33
N LYS A 269 -25.75 -26.72 -36.57
CA LYS A 269 -24.87 -26.22 -35.49
C LYS A 269 -25.51 -25.05 -34.73
N LYS A 270 -26.34 -24.24 -35.39
CA LYS A 270 -27.11 -23.17 -34.74
C LYS A 270 -28.16 -23.74 -33.79
N ASP A 271 -28.96 -24.71 -34.24
CA ASP A 271 -29.97 -25.35 -33.39
C ASP A 271 -29.34 -26.06 -32.17
N ALA A 272 -28.18 -26.71 -32.35
CA ALA A 272 -27.43 -27.34 -31.26
C ALA A 272 -26.90 -26.31 -30.24
N ALA A 273 -26.37 -25.18 -30.70
CA ALA A 273 -25.89 -24.10 -29.83
C ALA A 273 -27.03 -23.40 -29.09
N GLU A 274 -28.18 -23.16 -29.73
CA GLU A 274 -29.38 -22.60 -29.08
C GLU A 274 -29.91 -23.51 -27.97
N THR A 275 -29.93 -24.83 -28.21
CA THR A 275 -30.33 -25.82 -27.21
C THR A 275 -29.36 -25.83 -26.02
N ALA A 276 -28.05 -25.74 -26.29
CA ALA A 276 -27.03 -25.64 -25.25
C ALA A 276 -27.19 -24.36 -24.40
N ILE A 277 -27.40 -23.21 -25.04
CA ILE A 277 -27.67 -21.91 -24.38
C ILE A 277 -28.90 -22.01 -23.46
N ALA A 278 -30.01 -22.56 -23.97
CA ALA A 278 -31.22 -22.73 -23.17
C ALA A 278 -30.99 -23.62 -21.94
N SER A 279 -30.25 -24.72 -22.11
CA SER A 279 -29.92 -25.63 -21.00
C SER A 279 -29.03 -24.96 -19.94
N LEU A 280 -28.05 -24.14 -20.35
CA LEU A 280 -27.17 -23.41 -19.45
C LEU A 280 -27.94 -22.35 -18.66
N LYS A 281 -28.83 -21.59 -19.31
CA LYS A 281 -29.72 -20.61 -18.64
C LYS A 281 -30.63 -21.28 -17.61
N ALA A 282 -31.23 -22.42 -17.96
CA ALA A 282 -32.10 -23.16 -17.04
C ALA A 282 -31.34 -23.68 -15.81
N LYS A 283 -30.16 -24.29 -16.00
CA LYS A 283 -29.30 -24.75 -14.88
C LYS A 283 -28.89 -23.60 -13.98
N TRP A 284 -28.53 -22.46 -14.56
CA TRP A 284 -28.12 -21.28 -13.80
C TRP A 284 -29.28 -20.67 -12.99
N SER A 285 -30.47 -20.58 -13.58
CA SER A 285 -31.66 -20.12 -12.87
C SER A 285 -32.02 -21.03 -11.70
N LEU A 286 -31.88 -22.34 -11.85
CA LEU A 286 -32.09 -23.30 -10.75
C LEU A 286 -31.07 -23.06 -9.64
N HIS A 287 -29.79 -22.94 -9.99
CA HIS A 287 -28.74 -22.71 -9.02
C HIS A 287 -28.91 -21.38 -8.26
N GLN A 288 -29.30 -20.31 -8.94
CA GLN A 288 -29.65 -19.04 -8.29
C GLN A 288 -30.82 -19.19 -7.31
N SER A 289 -31.84 -19.98 -7.66
CA SER A 289 -32.98 -20.24 -6.77
C SER A 289 -32.58 -21.01 -5.50
N GLU A 290 -31.67 -21.99 -5.64
CA GLU A 290 -31.11 -22.74 -4.50
C GLU A 290 -30.32 -21.81 -3.57
N ILE A 291 -29.43 -20.99 -4.12
CA ILE A 291 -28.65 -20.01 -3.36
C ILE A 291 -29.56 -19.06 -2.58
N ASN A 292 -30.58 -18.49 -3.24
CA ASN A 292 -31.53 -17.59 -2.60
C ASN A 292 -32.29 -18.28 -1.46
N SER A 293 -32.68 -19.54 -1.64
CA SER A 293 -33.36 -20.31 -0.58
C SER A 293 -32.45 -20.55 0.63
N LEU A 294 -31.16 -20.77 0.43
CA LEU A 294 -30.18 -20.96 1.50
C LEU A 294 -29.95 -19.65 2.28
N TYR A 295 -29.81 -18.52 1.58
CA TYR A 295 -29.70 -17.20 2.21
C TYR A 295 -30.93 -16.86 3.06
N GLN A 296 -32.12 -17.21 2.57
CA GLN A 296 -33.35 -16.96 3.30
C GLN A 296 -33.41 -17.78 4.60
N ARG A 297 -33.05 -19.06 4.54
CA ARG A 297 -32.94 -19.91 5.75
C ARG A 297 -31.92 -19.40 6.75
N GLN A 298 -30.77 -18.91 6.27
CA GLN A 298 -29.76 -18.32 7.15
C GLN A 298 -30.30 -17.09 7.87
N ARG A 299 -30.95 -16.18 7.12
CA ARG A 299 -31.54 -14.97 7.67
C ARG A 299 -32.65 -15.26 8.68
N ASP A 300 -33.50 -16.24 8.39
CA ASP A 300 -34.55 -16.69 9.31
C ASP A 300 -33.94 -17.24 10.61
N GLY A 301 -32.87 -18.05 10.50
CA GLY A 301 -32.12 -18.55 11.65
C GLY A 301 -31.46 -17.45 12.49
N GLU A 302 -30.90 -16.44 11.84
CA GLU A 302 -30.38 -15.25 12.53
C GLU A 302 -31.49 -14.55 13.29
N THR A 303 -32.64 -14.26 12.67
CA THR A 303 -33.78 -13.60 13.34
C THR A 303 -34.37 -14.40 14.51
N LEU A 304 -34.41 -15.72 14.41
CA LEU A 304 -34.87 -16.62 15.48
C LEU A 304 -33.90 -16.69 16.66
N SER A 305 -32.62 -16.36 16.45
CA SER A 305 -31.62 -16.31 17.52
C SER A 305 -31.68 -15.03 18.36
N TRP A 306 -32.42 -14.01 17.92
CA TRP A 306 -32.60 -12.72 18.64
C TRP A 306 -33.92 -12.61 19.40
N SER A 307 -34.82 -13.59 19.26
CA SER A 307 -36.13 -13.69 19.93
C SER A 307 -36.12 -14.72 21.04
#